data_AF-A0A966MTY9-F1
#
_entry.id   AF-A0A966MTY9-F1
#
_cell.length_a   1.000
_cell.length_b   1.000
_cell.length_c   1.000
_cell.angle_alpha   90.00
_cell.angle_beta   90.00
_cell.angle_gamma   90.00
#
_symmetry.space_group_name_H-M   'P 1'
#
loop_
_entity.id
_entity.type
_entity.pdbx_description
1 polymer ?
#
loop_
_entity_poly.entity_id
_entity_poly.type
_entity_poly.pdbx_seq_one_letter_code
_entity_poly.pdbx_strand_id
1 'polypeptide(L)'
;LRQRINDALQATLLRYAGGADLDNLAAFYGVTRLADETDAALRARTIDRIMGSSAAGCASWYRYHAMTASPDVRDVSVSSPEPGAVLVSVLSNTGNGAASAALLEAVDDVVQSDSVRVITDTVTVTGATITTVSVTAQVYLYPDTPSSVFDNLQAQLTAAFVRVI
;
A
#
# COMPACT_ATOMS: atom_id res chain seq x y z
N LEU A 1 13.07 32.07 -11.47
CA LEU A 1 14.06 31.61 -10.46
C LEU A 1 13.40 30.99 -9.23
N ARG A 2 12.49 31.68 -8.51
CA ARG A 2 11.81 31.15 -7.32
C ARG A 2 11.10 29.81 -7.52
N GLN A 3 10.32 29.68 -8.61
CA GLN A 3 9.63 28.42 -8.92
C GLN A 3 10.61 27.24 -9.08
N ARG A 4 11.66 27.42 -9.90
CA ARG A 4 12.70 26.40 -10.09
C ARG A 4 13.39 25.97 -8.79
N ILE A 5 13.59 26.90 -7.85
CA ILE A 5 14.17 26.58 -6.53
C ILE A 5 13.17 25.76 -5.72
N ASN A 6 11.89 26.14 -5.70
CA ASN A 6 10.85 25.40 -5.01
C ASN A 6 10.70 23.98 -5.56
N ASP A 7 10.68 23.83 -6.89
CA ASP A 7 10.58 22.52 -7.55
C ASP A 7 11.79 21.64 -7.20
N ALA A 8 13.00 22.20 -7.25
CA ALA A 8 14.23 21.49 -6.88
C ALA A 8 14.26 21.06 -5.40
N LEU A 9 13.73 21.89 -4.49
CA LEU A 9 13.60 21.52 -3.07
C LEU A 9 12.50 20.47 -2.85
N GLN A 10 11.39 20.55 -3.58
CA GLN A 10 10.32 19.55 -3.48
C GLN A 10 10.80 18.17 -3.96
N ALA A 11 11.63 18.13 -5.01
CA ALA A 11 12.22 16.90 -5.54
C ALA A 11 13.12 16.15 -4.52
N THR A 12 13.65 16.83 -3.49
CA THR A 12 14.46 16.18 -2.44
C THR A 12 13.63 15.69 -1.25
N LEU A 13 12.34 16.04 -1.20
CA LEU A 13 11.45 15.65 -0.11
C LEU A 13 10.60 14.46 -0.54
N LEU A 14 10.72 13.34 0.18
CA LEU A 14 10.00 12.09 -0.12
C LEU A 14 8.49 12.32 -0.33
N ARG A 15 7.88 13.26 0.41
CA ARG A 15 6.46 13.61 0.30
C ARG A 15 6.07 14.17 -1.08
N TYR A 16 6.94 14.92 -1.74
CA TYR A 16 6.63 15.68 -2.95
C TYR A 16 7.34 15.15 -4.19
N ALA A 17 8.49 14.49 -4.05
CA ALA A 17 9.24 13.91 -5.15
C ALA A 17 8.36 12.96 -5.98
N GLY A 18 8.52 12.98 -7.31
CA GLY A 18 7.84 12.09 -8.24
C GLY A 18 8.78 11.60 -9.33
N GLY A 19 8.35 10.60 -10.10
CA GLY A 19 9.15 10.00 -11.17
C GLY A 19 10.57 9.62 -10.73
N ALA A 20 11.56 10.01 -11.53
CA ALA A 20 12.98 9.65 -11.31
C ALA A 20 13.57 10.22 -10.01
N ASP A 21 13.10 11.38 -9.53
CA ASP A 21 13.58 11.94 -8.26
C ASP A 21 13.14 11.06 -7.08
N LEU A 22 11.89 10.56 -7.13
CA LEU A 22 11.39 9.61 -6.14
C LEU A 22 12.14 8.27 -6.23
N ASP A 23 12.47 7.79 -7.43
CA ASP A 23 13.24 6.57 -7.62
C ASP A 23 14.63 6.67 -6.99
N ASN A 24 15.32 7.80 -7.20
CA ASN A 24 16.63 8.05 -6.59
C ASN A 24 16.56 8.14 -5.07
N LEU A 25 15.52 8.78 -4.52
CA LEU A 25 15.29 8.82 -3.07
C LEU A 25 14.95 7.45 -2.49
N ALA A 26 14.11 6.66 -3.16
CA ALA A 26 13.76 5.31 -2.74
C ALA A 26 14.99 4.39 -2.75
N ALA A 27 15.83 4.50 -3.78
CA ALA A 27 17.07 3.74 -3.91
C ALA A 27 18.05 4.00 -2.77
N PHE A 28 18.10 5.23 -2.23
CA PHE A 28 18.91 5.55 -1.03
C PHE A 28 18.53 4.69 0.19
N TYR A 29 17.25 4.31 0.30
CA TYR A 29 16.75 3.40 1.35
C TYR A 29 16.73 1.92 0.92
N GLY A 30 17.31 1.59 -0.23
CA GLY A 30 17.36 0.24 -0.78
C GLY A 30 16.03 -0.25 -1.38
N VAL A 31 15.13 0.66 -1.74
CA VAL A 31 13.85 0.32 -2.37
C VAL A 31 13.95 0.59 -3.88
N THR A 32 13.60 -0.41 -4.68
CA THR A 32 13.56 -0.30 -6.15
C THR A 32 12.12 -0.44 -6.63
N ARG A 33 11.70 0.40 -7.57
CA ARG A 33 10.34 0.41 -8.12
C ARG A 33 9.98 -0.92 -8.77
N LEU A 34 8.77 -1.43 -8.46
CA LEU A 34 8.21 -2.61 -9.13
C LEU A 34 7.58 -2.25 -10.47
N ALA A 35 7.35 -3.25 -11.33
CA ALA A 35 6.62 -3.04 -12.57
C ALA A 35 5.23 -2.44 -12.30
N ASP A 36 4.86 -1.42 -13.07
CA ASP A 36 3.58 -0.68 -12.97
C ASP A 36 3.28 -0.06 -11.60
N GLU A 37 4.29 0.06 -10.71
CA GLU A 37 4.12 0.67 -9.39
C GLU A 37 3.99 2.20 -9.50
N THR A 38 2.88 2.72 -8.97
CA THR A 38 2.63 4.16 -8.92
C THR A 38 3.57 4.87 -7.93
N ASP A 39 3.81 6.18 -8.13
CA ASP A 39 4.60 6.99 -7.18
C ASP A 39 4.02 6.98 -5.75
N ALA A 40 2.70 6.87 -5.61
CA ALA A 40 2.07 6.77 -4.31
C ALA A 40 2.45 5.45 -3.60
N ALA A 41 2.42 4.34 -4.34
CA ALA A 41 2.78 3.02 -3.83
C ALA A 41 4.29 2.93 -3.49
N LEU A 42 5.17 3.38 -4.39
CA LEU A 42 6.62 3.41 -4.13
C LEU A 42 6.95 4.24 -2.88
N ARG A 43 6.31 5.40 -2.73
CA ARG A 43 6.49 6.25 -1.55
C ARG A 43 6.04 5.56 -0.27
N ALA A 44 4.87 4.92 -0.29
CA ALA A 44 4.36 4.17 0.86
C ALA A 44 5.33 3.04 1.26
N ARG A 45 5.77 2.25 0.27
CA ARG A 45 6.72 1.15 0.49
C ARG A 45 8.09 1.63 0.98
N THR A 46 8.55 2.79 0.51
CA THR A 46 9.75 3.45 1.04
C THR A 46 9.58 3.88 2.49
N ILE A 47 8.41 4.41 2.86
CA ILE A 47 8.10 4.76 4.26
C ILE A 47 8.08 3.50 5.12
N ASP A 48 7.47 2.40 4.66
CA ASP A 48 7.50 1.12 5.38
C ASP A 48 8.92 0.62 5.60
N ARG A 49 9.77 0.71 4.56
CA ARG A 49 11.18 0.32 4.65
C ARG A 49 11.93 1.12 5.72
N ILE A 50 11.69 2.44 5.77
CA ILE A 50 12.29 3.34 6.76
C ILE A 50 11.78 2.99 8.17
N MET A 51 10.47 2.84 8.35
CA MET A 51 9.90 2.49 9.66
C MET A 51 10.31 1.08 10.11
N GLY A 52 10.46 0.17 9.16
CA GLY A 52 10.84 -1.23 9.32
C GLY A 52 12.33 -1.46 9.49
N SER A 53 13.18 -0.43 9.47
CA SER A 53 14.64 -0.60 9.54
C SER A 53 15.16 -1.07 10.90
N SER A 54 14.26 -1.31 11.86
CA SER A 54 14.60 -1.87 13.17
C SER A 54 14.98 -3.35 13.05
N ALA A 55 16.07 -3.74 13.72
CA ALA A 55 16.52 -5.13 13.78
C ALA A 55 15.52 -6.09 14.47
N ALA A 56 14.55 -5.54 15.22
CA ALA A 56 13.56 -6.32 15.96
C ALA A 56 12.29 -6.67 15.15
N GLY A 57 12.19 -6.29 13.87
CA GLY A 57 11.06 -6.64 12.99
C GLY A 57 9.69 -6.14 13.45
N CYS A 58 9.48 -4.82 13.39
CA CYS A 58 8.16 -4.24 13.66
C CYS A 58 7.15 -4.57 12.54
N ALA A 59 5.86 -4.24 12.72
CA ALA A 59 4.83 -4.45 11.71
C ALA A 59 5.21 -3.94 10.31
N SER A 60 5.86 -2.78 10.22
CA SER A 60 6.31 -2.18 8.95
C SER A 60 7.38 -3.01 8.22
N TRP A 61 8.18 -3.79 8.94
CA TRP A 61 9.17 -4.69 8.35
C TRP A 61 8.49 -5.79 7.51
N TYR A 62 7.57 -6.53 8.13
CA TYR A 62 6.80 -7.56 7.44
C TYR A 62 5.90 -6.97 6.36
N ARG A 63 5.29 -5.80 6.60
CA ARG A 63 4.49 -5.09 5.60
C ARG A 63 5.31 -4.74 4.36
N TYR A 64 6.51 -4.17 4.52
CA TYR A 64 7.40 -3.85 3.40
C TYR A 64 7.74 -5.09 2.56
N HIS A 65 8.14 -6.18 3.22
CA HIS A 65 8.53 -7.40 2.52
C HIS A 65 7.35 -8.07 1.80
N ALA A 66 6.19 -8.14 2.45
CA ALA A 66 4.97 -8.66 1.83
C ALA A 66 4.51 -7.80 0.63
N MET A 67 4.52 -6.46 0.75
CA MET A 67 4.21 -5.55 -0.37
C MET A 67 5.22 -5.64 -1.52
N THR A 68 6.45 -6.12 -1.25
CA THR A 68 7.50 -6.28 -2.27
C THR A 68 7.39 -7.63 -3.00
N ALA A 69 6.68 -8.61 -2.44
CA ALA A 69 6.59 -9.96 -3.00
C ALA A 69 5.91 -9.99 -4.37
N SER A 70 4.93 -9.12 -4.63
CA SER A 70 4.23 -9.06 -5.91
C SER A 70 3.54 -7.71 -6.13
N PRO A 71 3.50 -7.18 -7.36
CA PRO A 71 2.71 -5.98 -7.70
C PRO A 71 1.19 -6.20 -7.59
N ASP A 72 0.72 -7.45 -7.52
CA ASP A 72 -0.70 -7.74 -7.28
C ASP A 72 -1.12 -7.56 -5.80
N VAL A 73 -0.16 -7.36 -4.89
CA VAL A 73 -0.47 -7.00 -3.51
C VAL A 73 -0.94 -5.55 -3.47
N ARG A 74 -2.20 -5.34 -3.10
CA ARG A 74 -2.79 -4.01 -2.94
C ARG A 74 -2.42 -3.37 -1.61
N ASP A 75 -2.61 -4.14 -0.54
CA ASP A 75 -2.30 -3.71 0.82
C ASP A 75 -2.01 -4.92 1.71
N VAL A 76 -1.29 -4.68 2.80
CA VAL A 76 -0.97 -5.67 3.82
C VAL A 76 -1.15 -5.07 5.20
N SER A 77 -1.91 -5.77 6.04
CA SER A 77 -1.99 -5.50 7.47
C SER A 77 -1.18 -6.52 8.24
N VAL A 78 -0.43 -6.06 9.25
CA VAL A 78 0.38 -6.91 10.11
C VAL A 78 -0.02 -6.69 11.55
N SER A 79 -0.38 -7.77 12.25
CA SER A 79 -0.75 -7.74 13.67
C SER A 79 -0.10 -8.89 14.44
N SER A 80 -0.13 -8.80 15.76
CA SER A 80 0.39 -9.84 16.65
C SER A 80 -0.72 -10.27 17.62
N PRO A 81 -1.49 -11.33 17.30
CA PRO A 81 -2.60 -11.76 18.14
C PRO A 81 -2.12 -12.32 19.48
N GLU A 82 -0.94 -12.94 19.50
CA GLU A 82 -0.26 -13.44 20.69
C GLU A 82 1.25 -13.15 20.59
N PRO A 83 1.98 -13.06 21.72
CA PRO A 83 3.42 -12.81 21.70
C PRO A 83 4.19 -13.80 20.82
N GLY A 84 5.01 -13.29 19.90
CA GLY A 84 5.78 -14.11 18.95
C GLY A 84 4.98 -14.62 17.76
N ALA A 85 3.67 -14.41 17.69
CA ALA A 85 2.86 -14.68 16.50
C ALA A 85 2.73 -13.41 15.65
N VAL A 86 3.01 -13.51 14.36
CA VAL A 86 2.87 -12.42 13.37
C VAL A 86 1.84 -12.86 12.33
N LEU A 87 0.72 -12.14 12.27
CA LEU A 87 -0.34 -12.37 11.30
C LEU A 87 -0.24 -11.33 10.18
N VAL A 88 0.07 -11.80 8.97
CA VAL A 88 0.16 -11.00 7.74
C VAL A 88 -1.12 -11.22 6.94
N SER A 89 -1.97 -10.20 6.84
CA SER A 89 -3.22 -10.23 6.09
C SER A 89 -3.07 -9.50 4.77
N VAL A 90 -3.26 -10.22 3.65
CA VAL A 90 -2.99 -9.75 2.29
C VAL A 90 -4.28 -9.40 1.56
N LEU A 91 -4.32 -8.21 0.96
CA LEU A 91 -5.37 -7.76 0.04
C LEU A 91 -4.81 -7.72 -1.39
N SER A 92 -5.53 -8.28 -2.35
CA SER A 92 -5.13 -8.29 -3.78
C SER A 92 -5.67 -7.06 -4.52
N ASN A 93 -4.98 -6.66 -5.60
CA ASN A 93 -5.47 -5.68 -6.57
C ASN A 93 -6.53 -6.29 -7.52
N THR A 94 -6.62 -7.61 -7.60
CA THR A 94 -7.48 -8.32 -8.54
C THR A 94 -8.85 -8.65 -7.95
N GLY A 95 -9.89 -8.57 -8.79
CA GLY A 95 -11.25 -9.00 -8.43
C GLY A 95 -11.87 -8.19 -7.30
N ASN A 96 -12.40 -8.88 -6.28
CA ASN A 96 -13.00 -8.27 -5.09
C ASN A 96 -11.99 -7.99 -3.96
N GLY A 97 -10.69 -8.17 -4.23
CA GLY A 97 -9.61 -8.02 -3.25
C GLY A 97 -9.21 -9.31 -2.55
N ALA A 98 -9.91 -10.42 -2.77
CA ALA A 98 -9.51 -11.72 -2.22
C ALA A 98 -8.18 -12.19 -2.85
N ALA A 99 -7.19 -12.47 -2.00
CA ALA A 99 -5.91 -12.98 -2.43
C ALA A 99 -6.03 -14.44 -2.93
N SER A 100 -5.44 -14.73 -4.09
CA SER A 100 -5.34 -16.09 -4.61
C SER A 100 -4.32 -16.92 -3.81
N ALA A 101 -4.43 -18.25 -3.87
CA ALA A 101 -3.46 -19.13 -3.21
C ALA A 101 -2.02 -18.87 -3.69
N ALA A 102 -1.82 -18.65 -4.99
CA ALA A 102 -0.51 -18.33 -5.57
C ALA A 102 0.06 -17.00 -5.06
N LEU A 103 -0.80 -15.99 -4.84
CA LEU A 103 -0.37 -14.72 -4.25
C LEU A 103 0.04 -14.89 -2.78
N LEU A 104 -0.74 -15.65 -2.02
CA LEU A 104 -0.43 -15.93 -0.61
C LEU A 104 0.88 -16.72 -0.46
N GLU A 105 1.11 -17.71 -1.34
CA GLU A 105 2.35 -18.48 -1.39
C GLU A 105 3.56 -17.60 -1.73
N ALA A 106 3.45 -16.74 -2.75
CA ALA A 106 4.52 -15.81 -3.09
C ALA A 106 4.85 -14.83 -1.95
N VAL A 107 3.85 -14.38 -1.19
CA VAL A 107 4.06 -13.55 0.00
C VAL A 107 4.71 -14.36 1.13
N ASP A 108 4.22 -15.58 1.39
CA ASP A 108 4.75 -16.49 2.42
C ASP A 108 6.22 -16.80 2.19
N ASP A 109 6.61 -17.17 0.96
CA ASP A 109 8.00 -17.43 0.59
C ASP A 109 8.95 -16.27 0.95
N VAL A 110 8.50 -15.03 0.73
CA VAL A 110 9.30 -13.84 1.04
C VAL A 110 9.39 -13.60 2.54
N VAL A 111 8.26 -13.61 3.26
CA VAL A 111 8.24 -13.27 4.69
C VAL A 111 8.81 -14.36 5.58
N GLN A 112 8.80 -15.61 5.13
CA GLN A 112 9.38 -16.75 5.84
C GLN A 112 10.89 -16.90 5.60
N SER A 113 11.45 -16.22 4.58
CA SER A 113 12.88 -16.34 4.24
C SER A 113 13.79 -15.96 5.42
N ASP A 114 14.94 -16.64 5.54
CA ASP A 114 15.90 -16.39 6.63
C ASP A 114 16.43 -14.95 6.68
N SER A 115 16.39 -14.23 5.56
CA SER A 115 16.76 -12.80 5.50
C SER A 115 15.69 -11.84 6.02
N VAL A 116 14.45 -12.32 6.16
CA VAL A 116 13.28 -11.50 6.53
C VAL A 116 12.72 -11.92 7.88
N ARG A 117 12.49 -13.21 8.10
CA ARG A 117 11.84 -13.69 9.32
C ARG A 117 12.71 -13.45 10.54
N VAL A 118 12.17 -12.74 11.52
CA VAL A 118 12.85 -12.61 12.82
C VAL A 118 12.82 -13.95 13.53
N ILE A 119 13.94 -14.33 14.14
CA ILE A 119 14.18 -15.68 14.70
C ILE A 119 13.09 -16.10 15.71
N THR A 120 12.55 -15.15 16.47
CA THR A 120 11.52 -15.38 17.48
C THR A 120 10.10 -15.49 16.94
N ASP A 121 9.90 -15.13 15.67
CA ASP A 121 8.58 -14.90 15.13
C ASP A 121 8.06 -16.14 14.39
N THR A 122 6.80 -16.44 14.66
CA THR A 122 5.99 -17.40 13.92
C THR A 122 5.06 -16.62 13.00
N VAL A 123 5.41 -16.56 11.72
CA VAL A 123 4.68 -15.78 10.72
C VAL A 123 3.61 -16.64 10.07
N THR A 124 2.40 -16.11 9.98
CA THR A 124 1.27 -16.73 9.25
C THR A 124 0.73 -15.73 8.23
N VAL A 125 0.63 -16.17 6.97
CA VAL A 125 0.06 -15.37 5.88
C VAL A 125 -1.38 -15.83 5.61
N THR A 126 -2.31 -14.87 5.55
CA THR A 126 -3.72 -15.13 5.22
C THR A 126 -4.26 -14.06 4.27
N GLY A 127 -5.31 -14.39 3.52
CA GLY A 127 -6.09 -13.39 2.79
C GLY A 127 -6.89 -12.50 3.75
N ALA A 128 -7.08 -11.24 3.37
CA ALA A 128 -7.96 -10.32 4.05
C ALA A 128 -9.45 -10.74 3.89
N THR A 129 -10.23 -10.58 4.95
CA THR A 129 -11.68 -10.82 4.91
C THR A 129 -12.39 -9.65 4.24
N ILE A 130 -13.03 -9.90 3.11
CA ILE A 130 -13.77 -8.87 2.36
C ILE A 130 -15.17 -8.68 2.96
N THR A 131 -15.39 -7.52 3.59
CA THR A 131 -16.74 -7.13 4.06
C THR A 131 -17.35 -6.13 3.10
N THR A 132 -18.46 -6.49 2.46
CA THR A 132 -19.18 -5.58 1.56
C THR A 132 -20.12 -4.69 2.35
N VAL A 133 -20.00 -3.38 2.17
CA VAL A 133 -20.87 -2.38 2.80
C VAL A 133 -21.71 -1.69 1.72
N SER A 134 -23.04 -1.75 1.86
CA SER A 134 -23.97 -1.02 1.00
C SER A 134 -24.13 0.41 1.51
N VAL A 135 -23.84 1.39 0.65
CA VAL A 135 -24.00 2.82 0.97
C VAL A 135 -25.19 3.38 0.21
N THR A 136 -26.14 3.96 0.94
CA THR A 136 -27.27 4.70 0.37
C THR A 136 -27.14 6.16 0.78
N ALA A 137 -27.14 7.07 -0.19
CA ALA A 137 -27.04 8.50 0.04
C ALA A 137 -28.19 9.24 -0.63
N GLN A 138 -28.77 10.22 0.06
CA GLN A 138 -29.65 11.22 -0.53
C GLN A 138 -28.83 12.48 -0.81
N VAL A 139 -28.77 12.87 -2.08
CA VAL A 139 -27.97 14.02 -2.52
C VAL A 139 -28.92 15.12 -2.98
N TYR A 140 -28.79 16.28 -2.35
CA TYR A 140 -29.56 17.48 -2.68
C TYR A 140 -28.66 18.44 -3.46
N LEU A 141 -29.11 18.85 -4.64
CA LEU A 141 -28.40 19.80 -5.49
C LEU A 141 -28.89 21.23 -5.21
N TYR A 142 -27.99 22.21 -5.38
CA TYR A 142 -28.41 23.61 -5.44
C TYR A 142 -29.23 23.86 -6.72
N PRO A 143 -30.11 24.88 -6.73
CA PRO A 143 -31.03 25.11 -7.86
C PRO A 143 -30.37 25.17 -9.24
N ASP A 144 -29.16 25.74 -9.31
CA ASP A 144 -28.43 25.95 -10.57
C ASP A 144 -27.40 24.83 -10.87
N THR A 145 -27.34 23.78 -10.04
CA THR A 145 -26.39 22.67 -10.26
C THR A 145 -26.95 21.70 -11.31
N PRO A 146 -26.22 21.42 -12.40
CA PRO A 146 -26.66 20.46 -13.41
C PRO A 146 -26.85 19.06 -12.85
N SER A 147 -27.89 18.35 -13.28
CA SER A 147 -28.12 16.95 -12.90
C SER A 147 -27.06 15.99 -13.45
N SER A 148 -26.25 16.42 -14.43
CA SER A 148 -25.13 15.65 -14.99
C SER A 148 -24.04 15.32 -13.97
N VAL A 149 -24.05 15.98 -12.80
CA VAL A 149 -23.20 15.59 -11.66
C VAL A 149 -23.42 14.12 -11.28
N PHE A 150 -24.62 13.58 -11.48
CA PHE A 150 -24.93 12.19 -11.16
C PHE A 150 -24.34 11.17 -12.14
N ASP A 151 -24.02 11.55 -13.37
CA ASP A 151 -23.63 10.61 -14.44
C ASP A 151 -22.39 9.78 -14.07
N ASN A 152 -21.48 10.35 -13.27
CA ASN A 152 -20.27 9.68 -12.80
C ASN A 152 -20.15 9.61 -11.27
N LEU A 153 -21.14 10.11 -10.52
CA LEU A 153 -21.05 10.23 -9.06
C LEU A 153 -20.83 8.86 -8.42
N GLN A 154 -21.61 7.85 -8.82
CA GLN A 154 -21.49 6.51 -8.25
C GLN A 154 -20.11 5.91 -8.54
N ALA A 155 -19.65 5.97 -9.79
CA ALA A 155 -18.34 5.43 -10.17
C ALA A 155 -17.18 6.13 -9.45
N GLN A 156 -17.22 7.47 -9.34
CA GLN A 156 -16.22 8.24 -8.60
C GLN A 156 -16.24 7.93 -7.10
N LEU A 157 -17.43 7.79 -6.51
CA LEU A 157 -17.58 7.45 -5.11
C LEU A 157 -17.01 6.05 -4.84
N THR A 158 -17.36 5.05 -5.65
CA THR A 158 -16.80 3.70 -5.53
C THR A 158 -15.28 3.72 -5.69
N ALA A 159 -14.73 4.43 -6.68
CA ALA A 159 -13.29 4.53 -6.88
C ALA A 159 -12.56 5.22 -5.71
N ALA A 160 -13.19 6.23 -5.10
CA ALA A 160 -12.65 6.93 -3.93
C ALA A 160 -12.62 6.04 -2.68
N PHE A 161 -13.68 5.25 -2.42
CA PHE A 161 -13.73 4.34 -1.28
C PHE A 161 -12.73 3.19 -1.38
N VAL A 162 -12.41 2.74 -2.59
CA VAL A 162 -11.38 1.72 -2.85
C VAL A 162 -9.96 2.26 -2.59
N ARG A 163 -9.76 3.58 -2.42
CA ARG A 163 -8.43 4.18 -2.19
C ARG A 163 -8.12 4.54 -0.74
N VAL A 164 -9.10 4.46 0.15
CA VAL A 164 -9.02 5.00 1.53
C VAL A 164 -8.92 3.90 2.60
N ILE A 165 -8.98 2.63 2.19
CA ILE A 165 -8.69 1.45 3.01
C ILE A 165 -7.57 0.69 2.31
#